data_AF-A0A256ZUG7-F1
#
_entry.id   AF-A0A256ZUG7-F1
#
_cell.length_a   1.000
_cell.length_b   1.000
_cell.length_c   1.000
_cell.angle_alpha   90.00
_cell.angle_beta   90.00
_cell.angle_gamma   90.00
#
_symmetry.space_group_name_H-M   'P 1'
#
loop_
_entity.id
_entity.type
_entity.pdbx_description
1 polymer ?
#
loop_
_entity_poly.entity_id
_entity_poly.type
_entity_poly.pdbx_seq_one_letter_code
_entity_poly.pdbx_strand_id
1 'polypeptide(L)'
;MTIFKKKLTEMEAPSVLAEIVKVIITNSAVDPLSIIRKYVPTPLPSLPSPLSKEQFADIIARAIVTGIPREKALEIIKEIKNQLKDYKI
;
A
#
# COMPACT_ATOMS: atom_id res chain seq x y z
N MET A 1 -3.66 -4.42 14.89
CA MET A 1 -3.03 -5.74 15.19
C MET A 1 -3.88 -6.95 14.74
N THR A 2 -5.00 -6.74 14.03
CA THR A 2 -5.98 -7.81 13.68
C THR A 2 -5.64 -8.56 12.39
N ILE A 3 -4.74 -8.01 11.56
CA ILE A 3 -4.48 -8.47 10.18
C ILE A 3 -3.78 -9.84 10.14
N PHE A 4 -3.03 -10.22 11.20
CA PHE A 4 -2.23 -11.46 11.22
C PHE A 4 -2.84 -12.63 11.99
N LYS A 5 -4.10 -12.54 12.44
CA LYS A 5 -4.74 -13.56 13.30
C LYS A 5 -5.15 -14.84 12.57
N LYS A 6 -5.21 -14.85 11.24
CA LYS A 6 -5.61 -15.99 10.41
C LYS A 6 -4.41 -16.52 9.60
N LYS A 7 -4.34 -17.83 9.37
CA LYS A 7 -3.28 -18.46 8.55
C LYS A 7 -3.43 -17.95 7.12
N LEU A 8 -2.57 -17.00 6.74
CA LEU A 8 -2.66 -16.32 5.45
C LEU A 8 -2.33 -17.28 4.31
N THR A 9 -3.26 -17.43 3.37
CA THR A 9 -3.07 -18.24 2.16
C THR A 9 -2.51 -17.38 1.01
N GLU A 10 -1.88 -18.01 0.02
CA GLU A 10 -1.35 -17.31 -1.16
C GLU A 10 -2.45 -16.56 -1.95
N MET A 11 -3.69 -17.04 -1.90
CA MET A 11 -4.82 -16.36 -2.53
C MET A 11 -5.19 -15.04 -1.85
N GLU A 12 -5.00 -14.93 -0.53
CA GLU A 12 -5.33 -13.75 0.26
C GLU A 12 -4.16 -12.76 0.37
N ALA A 13 -2.93 -13.22 0.07
CA ALA A 13 -1.71 -12.44 0.23
C ALA A 13 -1.70 -11.11 -0.55
N PRO A 14 -2.10 -11.04 -1.83
CA PRO A 14 -2.17 -9.76 -2.54
C PRO A 14 -3.11 -8.75 -1.84
N SER A 15 -4.30 -9.20 -1.42
CA SER A 15 -5.28 -8.34 -0.77
C SER A 15 -4.78 -7.79 0.57
N VAL A 16 -4.11 -8.63 1.36
CA VAL A 16 -3.52 -8.20 2.65
C VAL A 16 -2.33 -7.27 2.44
N LEU A 17 -1.51 -7.51 1.41
CA LEU A 17 -0.42 -6.60 1.06
C LEU A 17 -0.97 -5.23 0.65
N ALA A 18 -2.06 -5.19 -0.12
CA ALA A 18 -2.72 -3.95 -0.51
C ALA A 18 -3.22 -3.19 0.72
N GLU A 19 -3.82 -3.87 1.69
CA GLU A 19 -4.28 -3.26 2.93
C GLU A 19 -3.12 -2.67 3.76
N ILE A 20 -2.01 -3.41 3.88
CA ILE A 20 -0.80 -2.93 4.58
C ILE A 20 -0.28 -1.65 3.89
N VAL A 21 -0.14 -1.66 2.57
CA VAL A 21 0.32 -0.50 1.80
C VAL A 21 -0.63 0.69 1.96
N LYS A 22 -1.95 0.45 1.90
CA LYS A 22 -2.97 1.48 2.11
C LYS A 22 -2.86 2.11 3.49
N VAL A 23 -2.69 1.31 4.54
CA VAL A 23 -2.51 1.79 5.92
C VAL A 23 -1.24 2.63 6.02
N ILE A 24 -0.12 2.18 5.42
CA ILE A 24 1.14 2.94 5.41
C ILE A 24 0.94 4.30 4.75
N ILE A 25 0.36 4.36 3.54
CA ILE A 25 0.18 5.62 2.81
C ILE A 25 -0.78 6.55 3.56
N THR A 26 -1.88 6.02 4.09
CA THR A 26 -2.89 6.79 4.83
C THR A 26 -2.30 7.42 6.10
N ASN A 27 -1.45 6.69 6.82
CA ASN A 27 -0.80 7.19 8.04
C ASN A 27 0.51 7.94 7.76
N SER A 28 1.04 7.88 6.55
CA SER A 28 2.22 8.67 6.19
C SER A 28 1.88 10.15 6.13
N ALA A 29 2.83 11.01 6.49
CA ALA A 29 2.72 12.46 6.30
C ALA A 29 2.83 12.87 4.81
N VAL A 30 2.88 11.89 3.89
CA VAL A 30 3.10 12.15 2.48
C VAL A 30 1.81 12.66 1.85
N ASP A 31 1.88 13.85 1.29
CA ASP A 31 0.82 14.44 0.50
C ASP A 31 0.81 13.84 -0.93
N PRO A 32 -0.32 13.25 -1.36
CA PRO A 32 -0.47 12.67 -2.69
C PRO A 32 -0.10 13.62 -3.83
N LEU A 33 -0.52 14.88 -3.73
CA LEU A 33 -0.26 15.88 -4.78
C LEU A 33 1.24 16.20 -4.90
N SER A 34 1.95 16.18 -3.78
CA SER A 34 3.40 16.36 -3.72
C SER A 34 4.16 15.22 -4.39
N ILE A 35 3.70 13.96 -4.28
CA ILE A 35 4.25 12.84 -5.06
C ILE A 35 4.00 13.07 -6.55
N ILE A 36 2.75 13.34 -6.94
CA ILE A 36 2.39 13.42 -8.36
C ILE A 36 3.15 14.58 -9.05
N ARG A 37 3.26 15.74 -8.40
CA ARG A 37 4.03 16.88 -8.91
C ARG A 37 5.53 16.60 -9.08
N LYS A 38 6.08 15.68 -8.28
CA LYS A 38 7.50 15.31 -8.38
C LYS A 38 7.79 14.45 -9.62
N TYR A 39 6.83 13.62 -10.04
CA TYR A 39 7.02 12.66 -11.13
C TYR A 39 6.35 13.06 -12.45
N VAL A 40 5.47 14.06 -12.44
CA VAL A 40 4.86 14.61 -13.66
C VAL A 40 5.49 15.98 -13.93
N PRO A 41 6.38 16.11 -14.93
CA PRO A 41 7.08 17.36 -15.24
C PRO A 41 6.19 18.42 -15.91
N THR A 42 4.93 18.09 -16.20
CA THR A 42 3.97 18.99 -16.84
C THR A 42 2.85 19.36 -15.86
N PRO A 43 2.27 20.58 -15.98
CA PRO A 43 1.11 20.94 -15.19
C PRO A 43 -0.02 19.96 -15.51
N LEU A 44 -0.42 19.16 -14.52
CA LEU A 44 -1.53 18.25 -14.69
C LEU A 44 -2.78 19.06 -15.02
N PRO A 45 -3.61 18.60 -15.98
CA PRO A 45 -4.92 19.18 -16.17
C PRO A 45 -5.64 19.17 -14.81
N SER A 46 -6.28 20.29 -14.48
CA SER A 46 -7.05 20.42 -13.23
C SER A 46 -8.09 19.29 -13.18
N LEU A 47 -7.85 18.33 -12.29
CA LEU A 47 -8.76 17.22 -12.07
C LEU A 47 -10.12 17.77 -11.62
N PRO A 48 -11.25 17.21 -12.09
CA PRO A 48 -12.59 17.69 -11.75
C PRO A 48 -12.91 17.58 -10.25
N SER A 49 -12.09 16.87 -9.47
CA SER A 49 -12.07 16.92 -8.01
C SER A 49 -10.69 16.47 -7.49
N PRO A 50 -10.16 17.05 -6.41
CA PRO A 50 -8.96 16.53 -5.77
C PRO A 50 -9.25 15.12 -5.23
N LEU A 51 -8.42 14.16 -5.64
CA LEU A 51 -8.50 12.78 -5.16
C LEU A 51 -8.30 12.76 -3.63
N SER A 52 -9.19 12.10 -2.89
CA SER A 52 -9.03 12.01 -1.42
C SER A 52 -7.78 11.20 -1.08
N LYS A 53 -7.23 11.41 0.13
CA LYS A 53 -6.05 10.65 0.60
C LYS A 53 -6.34 9.15 0.64
N GLU A 54 -7.55 8.73 1.05
CA GLU A 54 -7.91 7.31 1.05
C GLU A 54 -8.03 6.74 -0.37
N GLN A 55 -8.62 7.52 -1.30
CA GLN A 55 -8.75 7.10 -2.69
C GLN A 55 -7.39 6.94 -3.36
N PHE A 56 -6.47 7.89 -3.11
CA PHE A 56 -5.09 7.78 -3.58
C PHE A 56 -4.40 6.55 -3.00
N ALA A 57 -4.50 6.34 -1.68
CA ALA A 57 -3.91 5.19 -1.02
C ALA A 57 -4.44 3.87 -1.59
N ASP A 58 -5.73 3.78 -1.90
CA ASP A 58 -6.35 2.58 -2.51
C ASP A 58 -5.81 2.32 -3.93
N ILE A 59 -5.73 3.36 -4.76
CA ILE A 59 -5.22 3.25 -6.13
C ILE A 59 -3.76 2.79 -6.14
N ILE A 60 -2.91 3.41 -5.32
CA ILE A 60 -1.49 3.07 -5.24
C ILE A 60 -1.30 1.67 -4.66
N ALA A 61 -2.03 1.32 -3.60
CA ALA A 61 -1.99 -0.02 -3.02
C ALA A 61 -2.33 -1.11 -4.05
N ARG A 62 -3.40 -0.90 -4.82
CA ARG A 62 -3.77 -1.82 -5.91
C ARG A 62 -2.70 -1.86 -6.99
N ALA A 63 -2.23 -0.70 -7.47
CA ALA A 63 -1.23 -0.63 -8.53
C ALA A 63 0.07 -1.37 -8.18
N ILE A 64 0.54 -1.23 -6.93
CA ILE A 64 1.72 -1.95 -6.44
C ILE A 64 1.46 -3.46 -6.43
N VAL A 65 0.31 -3.89 -5.94
CA VAL A 65 -0.01 -5.32 -5.76
C VAL A 65 -0.34 -6.02 -7.08
N THR A 66 -0.94 -5.33 -8.06
CA THR A 66 -1.30 -5.93 -9.36
C THR A 66 -0.08 -6.47 -10.11
N GLY A 67 1.10 -5.88 -9.92
CA GLY A 67 2.34 -6.36 -10.54
C GLY A 67 3.05 -7.49 -9.78
N ILE A 68 2.55 -7.90 -8.61
CA ILE A 68 3.25 -8.84 -7.71
C ILE A 68 2.61 -10.24 -7.77
N PRO A 69 3.37 -11.29 -8.12
CA PRO A 69 2.91 -12.68 -8.03
C PRO A 69 2.46 -13.05 -6.61
N ARG A 70 1.50 -13.97 -6.50
CA ARG A 70 0.86 -14.32 -5.21
C ARG A 70 1.85 -14.86 -4.18
N GLU A 71 2.78 -15.68 -4.65
CA GLU A 71 3.86 -16.28 -3.86
C GLU A 71 4.77 -15.20 -3.31
N LYS A 72 5.15 -14.23 -4.16
CA LYS A 72 5.98 -13.09 -3.79
C LYS A 72 5.27 -12.17 -2.81
N ALA A 73 3.96 -11.94 -2.97
CA ALA A 73 3.18 -11.17 -2.01
C ALA A 73 3.20 -11.83 -0.62
N LEU A 74 3.08 -13.15 -0.56
CA LEU A 74 3.14 -13.89 0.71
C LEU A 74 4.54 -13.82 1.34
N GLU A 75 5.61 -13.93 0.55
CA GLU A 75 6.99 -13.75 1.03
C GLU A 75 7.20 -12.34 1.62
N ILE A 76 6.76 -11.29 0.92
CA ILE A 76 6.85 -9.91 1.39
C ILE A 76 6.11 -9.74 2.72
N ILE A 77 4.89 -10.29 2.85
CA ILE A 77 4.12 -10.20 4.10
C ILE A 77 4.83 -10.94 5.25
N LYS A 78 5.44 -12.10 4.98
CA LYS A 78 6.23 -12.83 5.98
C LYS A 78 7.43 -12.02 6.43
N GLU A 79 8.12 -11.37 5.50
CA GLU A 79 9.27 -10.51 5.79
C GLU A 79 8.86 -9.31 6.64
N ILE A 80 7.77 -8.60 6.26
CA ILE A 80 7.20 -7.51 7.06
C ILE A 80 6.87 -8.00 8.47
N LYS A 81 6.20 -9.16 8.59
CA LYS A 81 5.90 -9.75 9.90
C LYS A 81 7.17 -10.06 10.69
N ASN A 82 8.22 -10.53 10.03
CA ASN A 82 9.48 -10.88 10.69
C ASN A 82 10.17 -9.62 11.24
N GLN A 83 10.31 -8.58 10.41
CA GLN A 83 10.86 -7.30 10.83
C GLN A 83 10.07 -6.69 12.00
N LEU A 84 8.74 -6.78 11.96
CA LEU A 84 7.88 -6.32 13.06
C LEU A 84 8.04 -7.11 14.36
N LYS A 85 8.54 -8.36 14.35
CA LYS A 85 8.83 -9.10 15.59
C LYS A 85 10.02 -8.51 16.34
N ASP A 86 10.97 -7.94 15.62
CA ASP A 86 12.15 -7.30 16.22
C ASP A 86 11.78 -5.97 16.90
N TYR A 87 10.66 -5.36 16.50
CA TYR A 87 10.04 -4.26 17.22
C TYR A 87 9.23 -4.81 18.41
N LYS A 88 9.80 -4.73 19.62
CA LYS A 88 9.06 -4.92 20.88
C LYS A 88 8.04 -3.78 21.06
N ILE A 89 6.86 -3.93 20.49
CA ILE A 89 5.67 -3.10 20.77
C ILE A 89 4.61 -4.00 21.40
#